data_AF-A0A2H0P0N5-F1
#
_entry.id   AF-A0A2H0P0N5-F1
#
_cell.length_a   1.000
_cell.length_b   1.000
_cell.length_c   1.000
_cell.angle_alpha   90.00
_cell.angle_beta   90.00
_cell.angle_gamma   90.00
#
_symmetry.space_group_name_H-M   'P 1'
#
loop_
_entity.id
_entity.type
_entity.pdbx_description
1 polymer ?
#
loop_
_entity_poly.entity_id
_entity_poly.type
_entity_poly.pdbx_seq_one_letter_code
_entity_poly.pdbx_strand_id
1 'polypeptide(L)'
;MYPVWEVPGLTAGGVLALIATFHILPSHLSVSAMWLNLYLESKAYREERPDLLEFVRKYSRMLLIFAYVFGSITGVGIWFSASAAAPRALSGLIHNYVWGWATEWCFFLIEVAGIFTYYYTFDKVDRNTHLRIGWIFALGSWTTMVVIVGILT
;
A
#
# COMPACT_ATOMS: atom_id res chain seq x y z
N MET A 1 12.16 -9.03 30.24
CA MET A 1 12.74 -7.77 29.70
C MET A 1 13.03 -7.97 28.23
N TYR A 2 12.88 -6.93 27.40
CA TYR A 2 13.32 -6.96 25.99
C TYR A 2 14.72 -6.34 25.87
N PRO A 3 15.57 -6.81 24.94
CA PRO A 3 16.87 -6.20 24.66
C PRO A 3 16.69 -4.77 24.14
N VAL A 4 17.65 -3.89 24.46
CA VAL A 4 17.66 -2.51 23.97
C VAL A 4 18.59 -2.43 22.75
N TRP A 5 18.10 -1.85 21.66
CA TRP A 5 18.91 -1.60 20.46
C TRP A 5 19.61 -0.26 20.58
N GLU A 6 20.88 -0.28 20.96
CA GLU A 6 21.73 0.90 21.11
C GLU A 6 22.79 0.94 20.00
N VAL A 7 22.84 2.05 19.26
CA VAL A 7 23.88 2.33 18.26
C VAL A 7 24.49 3.69 18.56
N PRO A 8 25.81 3.81 18.75
CA PRO A 8 26.45 5.11 19.01
C PRO A 8 26.12 6.14 17.93
N GLY A 9 25.48 7.25 18.31
CA GLY A 9 25.10 8.33 17.40
C GLY A 9 23.81 8.11 16.59
N LEU A 10 23.13 6.96 16.73
CA LEU A 10 21.89 6.66 16.03
C LEU A 10 20.87 6.06 17.00
N THR A 11 19.75 6.75 17.21
CA THR A 11 18.69 6.23 18.08
C THR A 11 17.78 5.28 17.31
N ALA A 12 17.38 4.19 17.97
CA ALA A 12 16.43 3.23 17.41
C ALA A 12 15.12 3.88 16.94
N GLY A 13 14.61 4.84 17.73
CA GLY A 13 13.44 5.63 17.38
C GLY A 13 13.64 6.54 16.17
N GLY A 14 14.85 7.09 15.97
CA GLY A 14 15.18 7.90 14.80
C GLY A 14 15.15 7.10 13.49
N VAL A 15 15.62 5.84 13.52
CA VAL A 15 15.55 4.94 12.36
C VAL A 15 14.10 4.59 12.02
N LEU A 16 13.30 4.24 13.03
CA LEU A 16 11.87 3.99 12.85
C LEU A 16 11.17 5.22 12.25
N ALA A 17 11.43 6.41 12.80
CA ALA A 17 10.83 7.65 12.31
C ALA A 17 11.17 7.91 10.84
N LEU A 18 12.44 7.75 10.44
CA LEU A 18 12.88 7.94 9.06
C LEU A 18 12.15 7.00 8.09
N ILE A 19 12.09 5.70 8.42
CA ILE A 19 11.43 4.69 7.58
C ILE A 19 9.92 4.95 7.51
N ALA A 20 9.28 5.23 8.65
CA ALA A 20 7.84 5.48 8.73
C ALA A 20 7.44 6.75 7.96
N THR A 21 8.21 7.84 8.07
CA THR A 21 7.97 9.07 7.32
C THR A 21 8.11 8.84 5.81
N PHE A 22 9.11 8.08 5.37
CA PHE A 22 9.22 7.75 3.95
C PHE A 22 8.04 6.87 3.49
N HIS A 23 7.69 5.84 4.25
CA HIS A 23 6.63 4.88 3.91
C HIS A 23 5.24 5.51 3.77
N ILE A 24 4.99 6.63 4.44
CA ILE A 24 3.71 7.35 4.34
C ILE A 24 3.46 7.89 2.91
N LEU A 25 4.54 8.21 2.18
CA LEU A 25 4.46 8.75 0.82
C LEU A 25 3.88 7.73 -0.18
N PRO A 26 4.45 6.52 -0.35
CA PRO A 26 3.88 5.50 -1.22
C PRO A 26 2.50 5.01 -0.72
N SER A 27 2.27 4.96 0.60
CA SER A 27 0.98 4.48 1.14
C SER A 27 -0.18 5.42 0.82
N HIS A 28 -0.02 6.74 1.02
CA HIS A 28 -1.07 7.72 0.72
C HIS A 28 -1.31 7.87 -0.78
N LEU A 29 -0.25 7.74 -1.57
CA LEU A 29 -0.34 7.76 -3.03
C LEU A 29 -1.13 6.54 -3.53
N SER A 30 -0.80 5.34 -3.05
CA SER A 30 -1.47 4.08 -3.43
C SER A 30 -3.00 4.20 -3.38
N VAL A 31 -3.54 4.57 -2.21
CA VAL A 31 -4.98 4.53 -1.95
C VAL A 31 -5.73 5.53 -2.83
N SER A 32 -5.25 6.78 -2.89
CA SER A 32 -5.89 7.85 -3.65
C SER A 32 -5.73 7.66 -5.17
N ALA A 33 -4.58 7.17 -5.61
CA ALA A 33 -4.27 7.01 -7.02
C ALA A 33 -5.10 5.94 -7.70
N MET A 34 -5.49 4.88 -7.00
CA MET A 34 -6.26 3.82 -7.63
C MET A 34 -7.71 4.23 -7.92
N TRP A 35 -8.33 5.01 -7.02
CA TRP A 35 -9.63 5.64 -7.28
C TRP A 35 -9.57 6.56 -8.50
N LEU A 36 -8.50 7.35 -8.63
CA LEU A 36 -8.28 8.20 -9.79
C LEU A 36 -8.12 7.37 -11.08
N ASN A 37 -7.31 6.32 -11.07
CA ASN A 37 -7.10 5.44 -12.22
C ASN A 37 -8.40 4.82 -12.71
N LEU A 38 -9.19 4.28 -11.78
CA LEU A 38 -10.48 3.67 -12.09
C LEU A 38 -11.46 4.68 -12.72
N TYR A 39 -11.52 5.90 -12.17
CA TYR A 39 -12.33 6.97 -12.73
C TYR A 39 -11.87 7.37 -14.14
N LEU A 40 -10.57 7.57 -14.32
CA LEU A 40 -9.99 7.98 -15.61
C LEU A 40 -10.13 6.89 -16.66
N GLU A 41 -9.93 5.62 -16.31
CA GLU A 41 -10.14 4.49 -17.21
C GLU A 41 -11.60 4.38 -17.64
N SER A 42 -12.53 4.46 -16.68
CA SER A 42 -13.98 4.45 -16.98
C SER A 42 -14.37 5.61 -17.89
N LYS A 43 -13.83 6.80 -17.63
CA LYS A 43 -14.03 7.98 -18.46
C LYS A 43 -13.45 7.79 -19.86
N ALA A 44 -12.26 7.21 -19.96
CA ALA A 44 -11.58 6.96 -21.21
C ALA A 44 -12.37 6.03 -22.14
N TYR A 45 -12.99 4.99 -21.58
CA TYR A 45 -13.84 4.09 -22.36
C TYR A 45 -15.19 4.71 -22.75
N ARG A 46 -15.78 5.56 -21.90
CA ARG A 46 -17.05 6.22 -22.20
C ARG A 46 -16.92 7.31 -23.26
N GLU A 47 -15.82 8.06 -23.21
CA GLU A 47 -15.59 9.24 -24.07
C GLU A 47 -14.62 8.94 -25.24
N GLU A 48 -14.23 7.67 -25.42
CA GLU A 48 -13.29 7.22 -26.46
C GLU A 48 -11.99 8.03 -26.47
N ARG A 49 -11.41 8.23 -25.28
CA ARG A 49 -10.21 9.05 -25.03
C ARG A 49 -8.97 8.17 -24.84
N PRO A 50 -8.26 7.75 -25.91
CA PRO A 50 -7.08 6.90 -25.79
C PRO A 50 -5.93 7.56 -25.01
N ASP A 51 -5.86 8.88 -25.00
CA ASP A 51 -4.90 9.67 -24.24
C ASP A 51 -5.03 9.44 -22.72
N LEU A 52 -6.26 9.29 -22.21
CA LEU A 52 -6.50 8.97 -20.80
C LEU A 52 -6.07 7.55 -20.46
N LEU A 53 -6.30 6.57 -21.35
CA LEU A 53 -5.81 5.20 -21.14
C LEU A 53 -4.28 5.14 -21.10
N GLU A 54 -3.60 5.90 -21.95
CA GLU A 54 -2.15 5.98 -21.94
C GLU A 54 -1.63 6.57 -20.61
N PHE A 55 -2.27 7.63 -20.12
CA PHE A 55 -1.96 8.19 -18.80
C PHE A 55 -2.15 7.15 -17.70
N VAL A 56 -3.30 6.48 -17.65
CA VAL A 56 -3.61 5.46 -16.64
C VAL A 56 -2.56 4.34 -16.67
N ARG A 57 -2.14 3.88 -17.85
CA ARG A 57 -1.10 2.85 -17.98
C ARG A 57 0.25 3.32 -17.43
N LYS A 58 0.68 4.54 -17.78
CA LYS A 58 1.94 5.12 -17.28
C LYS A 58 1.89 5.32 -15.76
N TYR A 59 0.78 5.84 -15.25
CA TYR A 59 0.58 6.09 -13.83
C TYR A 59 0.50 4.77 -13.04
N SER A 60 -0.13 3.74 -13.58
CA SER A 60 -0.15 2.39 -12.99
C SER A 60 1.25 1.78 -12.87
N ARG A 61 2.12 1.99 -13.86
CA ARG A 61 3.52 1.57 -13.76
C ARG A 61 4.25 2.28 -12.62
N MET A 62 4.01 3.58 -12.47
CA MET A 62 4.58 4.37 -11.38
C MET A 62 4.07 3.85 -10.03
N LEU A 63 2.77 3.55 -9.89
CA LEU A 63 2.21 2.96 -8.68
C LEU A 63 2.83 1.60 -8.37
N LEU A 64 2.91 0.72 -9.37
CA LEU A 64 3.52 -0.61 -9.21
C LEU A 64 4.92 -0.50 -8.61
N ILE A 65 5.77 0.37 -9.15
CA ILE A 65 7.16 0.51 -8.69
C ILE A 65 7.23 1.29 -7.38
N PHE A 66 6.74 2.53 -7.36
CA PHE A 66 6.91 3.41 -6.21
C PHE A 66 5.99 3.03 -5.05
N ALA A 67 4.69 2.91 -5.31
CA ALA A 67 3.72 2.66 -4.25
C ALA A 67 3.79 1.23 -3.71
N TYR A 68 3.95 0.22 -4.59
CA TYR A 68 3.90 -1.18 -4.18
C TYR A 68 5.27 -1.81 -3.96
N VAL A 69 6.25 -1.66 -4.85
CA VAL A 69 7.58 -2.25 -4.58
C VAL A 69 8.29 -1.51 -3.44
N PHE A 70 8.50 -0.20 -3.56
CA PHE A 70 9.15 0.56 -2.48
C PHE A 70 8.28 0.65 -1.22
N GLY A 71 6.96 0.79 -1.36
CA GLY A 71 6.03 0.74 -0.22
C GLY A 71 6.13 -0.58 0.54
N SER A 72 6.08 -1.73 -0.14
CA SER A 72 6.19 -3.04 0.54
C SER A 72 7.50 -3.19 1.31
N ILE A 73 8.62 -2.82 0.70
CA ILE A 73 9.96 -2.91 1.33
C ILE A 73 10.01 -2.04 2.59
N THR A 74 9.50 -0.81 2.50
CA THR A 74 9.53 0.14 3.62
C THR A 74 8.54 -0.23 4.71
N GLY A 75 7.39 -0.85 4.38
CA GLY A 75 6.44 -1.38 5.35
C GLY A 75 7.02 -2.53 6.16
N VAL A 76 7.72 -3.47 5.53
CA VAL A 76 8.50 -4.51 6.23
C VAL A 76 9.61 -3.88 7.08
N GLY A 77 10.23 -2.80 6.59
CA GLY A 77 11.20 -2.00 7.34
C GLY A 77 10.63 -1.40 8.63
N ILE A 78 9.37 -0.94 8.63
CA ILE A 78 8.68 -0.48 9.84
C ILE A 78 8.56 -1.61 10.85
N TRP A 79 8.12 -2.81 10.44
CA TRP A 79 8.00 -3.96 11.34
C TRP A 79 9.31 -4.31 12.02
N PHE A 80 10.41 -4.36 11.26
CA PHE A 80 11.73 -4.65 11.79
C PHE A 80 12.20 -3.55 12.76
N SER A 81 12.13 -2.29 12.34
CA SER A 81 12.60 -1.16 13.15
C SER A 81 11.75 -0.93 14.40
N ALA A 82 10.43 -1.11 14.34
CA ALA A 82 9.54 -1.04 15.49
C ALA A 82 9.79 -2.15 16.50
N SER A 83 10.08 -3.37 16.03
CA SER A 83 10.45 -4.50 16.89
C SER A 83 11.74 -4.22 17.66
N ALA A 84 12.72 -3.57 17.02
CA ALA A 84 13.99 -3.21 17.66
C ALA A 84 13.86 -1.98 18.57
N ALA A 85 13.08 -0.97 18.16
CA ALA A 85 12.97 0.31 18.87
C ALA A 85 12.02 0.27 20.07
N ALA A 86 10.87 -0.41 19.95
CA ALA A 86 9.83 -0.40 20.97
C ALA A 86 9.10 -1.75 21.07
N PRO A 87 9.80 -2.86 21.39
CA PRO A 87 9.22 -4.21 21.39
C PRO A 87 8.05 -4.37 22.37
N ARG A 88 8.06 -3.66 23.50
CA ARG A 88 6.93 -3.68 24.46
C ARG A 88 5.67 -3.05 23.87
N ALA A 89 5.81 -1.91 23.19
CA ALA A 89 4.69 -1.21 22.58
C ALA A 89 4.12 -2.04 21.43
N LEU A 90 4.98 -2.59 20.56
CA LEU A 90 4.58 -3.46 19.47
C LEU A 90 3.87 -4.72 19.98
N SER A 91 4.40 -5.35 21.03
CA SER A 91 3.76 -6.50 21.69
C SER A 91 2.36 -6.14 22.20
N GLY A 92 2.19 -4.97 22.84
CA GLY A 92 0.89 -4.48 23.27
C GLY A 92 -0.09 -4.30 22.11
N LEU A 93 0.34 -3.72 20.99
CA LEU A 93 -0.49 -3.57 19.80
C LEU A 93 -0.92 -4.93 19.24
N ILE A 94 -0.01 -5.90 19.14
CA ILE A 94 -0.32 -7.24 18.63
C ILE A 94 -1.38 -7.92 19.51
N HIS A 95 -1.24 -7.90 20.84
CA HIS A 95 -2.21 -8.57 21.71
C HIS A 95 -3.61 -7.98 21.65
N ASN A 96 -3.75 -6.69 21.31
CA ASN A 96 -5.05 -6.02 21.18
C ASN A 96 -5.63 -6.10 19.76
N TYR A 97 -4.78 -6.05 18.73
CA TYR A 97 -5.20 -5.81 17.35
C TYR A 97 -4.70 -6.85 16.34
N VAL A 98 -4.20 -8.01 16.77
CA VAL A 98 -3.68 -9.07 15.87
C VAL A 98 -4.64 -9.39 14.72
N TRP A 99 -5.95 -9.43 14.96
CA TRP A 99 -6.95 -9.71 13.93
C TRP A 99 -7.19 -8.55 12.95
N GLY A 100 -7.08 -7.31 13.44
CA GLY A 100 -7.06 -6.13 12.58
C GLY A 100 -5.85 -6.17 11.65
N TRP A 101 -4.67 -6.43 12.20
CA TRP A 101 -3.45 -6.57 11.39
C TRP A 101 -3.54 -7.74 10.41
N ALA A 102 -4.02 -8.91 10.83
CA ALA A 102 -4.19 -10.05 9.93
C ALA A 102 -5.12 -9.72 8.75
N THR A 103 -6.19 -8.97 9.02
CA THR A 103 -7.12 -8.48 7.99
C THR A 103 -6.42 -7.53 7.03
N GLU A 104 -5.65 -6.57 7.55
CA GLU A 104 -4.84 -5.64 6.76
C GLU A 104 -3.86 -6.39 5.85
N TRP A 105 -3.13 -7.39 6.35
CA TRP A 105 -2.24 -8.22 5.53
C TRP A 105 -2.96 -8.96 4.39
N CYS A 106 -4.17 -9.48 4.64
CA CYS A 106 -4.97 -10.13 3.59
C CYS A 106 -5.33 -9.14 2.48
N PHE A 107 -5.78 -7.94 2.83
CA PHE A 107 -6.11 -6.91 1.84
C PHE A 107 -4.87 -6.35 1.15
N PHE A 108 -3.76 -6.21 1.85
CA PHE A 108 -2.49 -5.82 1.28
C PHE A 108 -1.99 -6.82 0.21
N LEU A 109 -2.17 -8.13 0.44
CA LEU A 109 -1.88 -9.14 -0.59
C LEU A 109 -2.79 -9.00 -1.81
N ILE A 110 -4.06 -8.68 -1.61
CA ILE A 110 -5.00 -8.38 -2.70
C ILE A 110 -4.54 -7.15 -3.47
N GLU A 111 -4.01 -6.13 -2.81
CA GLU A 111 -3.48 -4.93 -3.47
C GLU A 111 -2.24 -5.23 -4.32
N VAL A 112 -1.26 -5.95 -3.77
CA VAL A 112 -0.05 -6.32 -4.49
C VAL A 112 -0.42 -7.18 -5.69
N ALA A 113 -1.25 -8.21 -5.51
CA ALA A 113 -1.74 -8.98 -6.65
C ALA A 113 -2.54 -8.11 -7.64
N GLY A 114 -3.35 -7.19 -7.12
CA GLY A 114 -4.21 -6.28 -7.85
C GLY A 114 -3.45 -5.35 -8.79
N ILE A 115 -2.44 -4.64 -8.30
CA ILE A 115 -1.65 -3.72 -9.14
C ILE A 115 -0.87 -4.47 -10.23
N PHE A 116 -0.30 -5.64 -9.91
CA PHE A 116 0.40 -6.46 -10.89
C PHE A 116 -0.57 -6.94 -11.96
N THR A 117 -1.71 -7.47 -11.55
CA THR A 117 -2.74 -7.94 -12.48
C THR A 117 -3.20 -6.77 -13.35
N TYR A 118 -3.66 -5.67 -12.75
CA TYR A 118 -4.12 -4.47 -13.45
C TYR A 118 -3.10 -3.96 -14.46
N TYR A 119 -1.84 -3.77 -14.07
CA TYR A 119 -0.81 -3.28 -14.99
C TYR A 119 -0.48 -4.26 -16.12
N TYR A 120 -0.43 -5.57 -15.86
CA TYR A 120 -0.06 -6.55 -16.87
C TYR A 120 -1.22 -7.04 -17.74
N THR A 121 -2.46 -6.75 -17.36
CA THR A 121 -3.67 -7.14 -18.11
C THR A 121 -4.18 -6.06 -19.08
N PHE A 122 -3.58 -4.87 -19.11
CA PHE A 122 -3.90 -3.86 -20.13
C PHE A 122 -3.86 -4.49 -21.53
N ASP A 123 -4.93 -4.27 -22.30
CA ASP A 123 -5.16 -4.81 -23.66
C ASP A 123 -5.18 -6.35 -23.78
N LYS A 124 -5.10 -7.11 -22.68
CA LYS A 124 -5.15 -8.59 -22.68
C LYS A 124 -6.50 -9.16 -22.25
N VAL A 125 -7.32 -8.35 -21.59
CA VAL A 125 -8.66 -8.69 -21.12
C VAL A 125 -9.67 -7.68 -21.65
N ASP A 126 -10.95 -8.03 -21.63
CA ASP A 126 -12.00 -7.08 -22.01
C ASP A 126 -12.12 -5.94 -20.99
N ARG A 127 -12.70 -4.82 -21.45
CA ARG A 127 -12.81 -3.57 -20.67
C ARG A 127 -13.55 -3.75 -19.35
N ASN A 128 -14.60 -4.57 -19.33
CA ASN A 128 -15.39 -4.78 -18.12
C ASN A 128 -14.61 -5.60 -17.10
N THR A 129 -13.87 -6.61 -17.55
CA THR A 129 -12.98 -7.39 -16.69
C THR A 129 -11.84 -6.52 -16.14
N HIS A 130 -11.23 -5.66 -16.96
CA HIS A 130 -10.17 -4.76 -16.51
C HIS A 130 -10.66 -3.78 -15.42
N LEU A 131 -11.83 -3.15 -15.64
CA LEU A 131 -12.46 -2.28 -14.64
C LEU A 131 -12.82 -3.02 -13.36
N ARG A 132 -13.28 -4.28 -13.43
CA ARG A 132 -13.56 -5.10 -12.23
C ARG A 132 -12.29 -5.37 -11.43
N ILE A 133 -11.17 -5.66 -12.09
CA ILE A 133 -9.85 -5.79 -11.43
C ILE A 133 -9.52 -4.48 -10.73
N GLY A 134 -9.69 -3.34 -11.42
CA GLY A 134 -9.48 -2.02 -10.84
C GLY A 134 -10.34 -1.75 -9.60
N TRP A 135 -11.62 -2.16 -9.62
CA TRP A 135 -12.54 -2.00 -8.48
C TRP A 135 -12.13 -2.83 -7.27
N ILE A 136 -11.82 -4.11 -7.47
CA ILE A 136 -11.33 -5.01 -6.41
C ILE A 136 -10.08 -4.41 -5.77
N PHE A 137 -9.19 -3.90 -6.62
CA PHE A 137 -7.95 -3.30 -6.19
C PHE A 137 -8.17 -2.00 -5.40
N ALA A 138 -9.00 -1.07 -5.90
CA ALA A 138 -9.31 0.18 -5.21
C ALA A 138 -9.97 -0.05 -3.84
N LEU A 139 -10.94 -0.99 -3.77
CA LEU A 139 -11.61 -1.35 -2.53
C LEU A 139 -10.66 -2.04 -1.55
N GLY A 140 -9.78 -2.93 -2.04
CA GLY A 140 -8.77 -3.57 -1.22
C GLY A 140 -7.84 -2.54 -0.58
N SER A 141 -7.32 -1.61 -1.38
CA SER A 141 -6.43 -0.54 -0.91
C SER A 141 -7.08 0.40 0.09
N TRP A 142 -8.32 0.77 -0.18
CA TRP A 142 -9.08 1.58 0.78
C TRP A 142 -9.32 0.84 2.10
N THR A 143 -9.59 -0.46 2.05
CA THR A 143 -9.79 -1.28 3.25
C THR A 143 -8.52 -1.39 4.08
N THR A 144 -7.37 -1.65 3.46
CA THR A 144 -6.04 -1.61 4.10
C THR A 144 -5.84 -0.31 4.87
N MET A 145 -6.10 0.84 4.22
CA MET A 145 -5.98 2.16 4.84
C MET A 145 -6.90 2.32 6.05
N VAL A 146 -8.19 1.98 5.91
CA VAL A 146 -9.17 2.10 7.01
C VAL A 146 -8.75 1.26 8.21
N VAL A 147 -8.31 0.03 7.97
CA VAL A 147 -7.91 -0.89 9.04
C VAL A 147 -6.64 -0.39 9.74
N ILE A 148 -5.58 -0.04 9.01
CA ILE A 148 -4.31 0.39 9.64
C ILE A 148 -4.47 1.70 10.40
N VAL A 149 -5.23 2.66 9.85
CA VAL A 149 -5.53 3.91 10.56
C VAL A 149 -6.35 3.61 11.82
N GLY A 150 -7.34 2.70 11.74
CA GLY A 150 -8.13 2.28 12.90
C GLY A 150 -7.33 1.59 14.01
N ILE A 151 -6.20 0.96 13.71
CA ILE A 151 -5.29 0.38 14.71
C ILE A 151 -4.41 1.45 15.37
N LEU A 152 -4.02 2.48 14.61
CA LEU A 152 -3.06 3.50 15.04
C LEU A 152 -3.69 4.73 15.70
N THR A 153 -5.03 4.84 15.72
CA THR A 153 -5.80 5.96 16.29
C THR A 153 -6.56 5.54 17.53
#